data_AF-A0A8S2V009-F1
#
_entry.id   AF-A0A8S2V009-F1
#
_cell.length_a   1.000
_cell.length_b   1.000
_cell.length_c   1.000
_cell.angle_alpha   90.00
_cell.angle_beta   90.00
_cell.angle_gamma   90.00
#
_symmetry.space_group_name_H-M   'P 1'
#
loop_
_entity.id
_entity.type
_entity.pdbx_description
1 polymer ?
#
loop_
_entity_poly.entity_id
_entity_poly.type
_entity_poly.pdbx_seq_one_letter_code
_entity_poly.pdbx_strand_id
1 'polypeptide(L)' 'DFYSSSKTTPIPSKLKLRVTQACTEFCAVDGRAFDVITDDGFQNLAKVLFDAGRSLYKSSIEIKELLPHSTTVRKKH' A
#
# COMPACT_ATOMS: atom_id res chain seq x y z
N ASP A 1 -9.13 -35.01 6.05
CA ASP A 1 -9.77 -33.70 6.17
C ASP A 1 -8.73 -32.58 6.27
N PHE A 2 -8.51 -31.87 5.16
CA PHE A 2 -7.55 -30.78 5.05
C PHE A 2 -8.25 -29.48 5.48
N TYR A 3 -8.22 -29.15 6.76
CA TYR A 3 -8.84 -27.93 7.28
C TYR A 3 -7.91 -26.73 7.03
N SER A 4 -7.91 -26.21 5.80
CA SER A 4 -7.29 -24.91 5.50
C SER A 4 -8.22 -23.78 5.95
N SER A 5 -8.18 -23.48 7.24
CA SER A 5 -8.74 -22.24 7.78
C SER A 5 -7.58 -21.23 7.81
N SER A 6 -7.43 -20.43 6.76
CA SER A 6 -6.60 -19.23 6.81
C SER A 6 -7.24 -18.25 7.81
N LYS A 7 -6.91 -18.39 9.09
CA LYS A 7 -7.27 -17.41 10.12
C LYS A 7 -6.51 -16.13 9.78
N THR A 8 -7.15 -15.23 9.05
CA THR A 8 -6.62 -13.88 8.84
C THR A 8 -6.54 -13.21 10.19
N THR A 9 -5.32 -12.92 10.65
CA THR A 9 -5.09 -12.19 11.90
C THR A 9 -5.85 -10.86 11.83
N PRO A 10 -6.68 -10.54 12.84
CA PRO A 10 -7.39 -9.27 12.86
C PRO A 10 -6.40 -8.09 12.81
N ILE A 11 -6.65 -7.13 11.93
CA ILE A 11 -5.84 -5.90 11.86
C ILE A 11 -6.13 -5.07 13.12
N PRO A 12 -5.10 -4.64 13.89
CA PRO A 12 -5.31 -3.80 15.06
C PRO A 12 -6.05 -2.49 14.71
N SER A 13 -7.05 -2.10 15.51
CA SER A 13 -7.87 -0.90 15.24
C SER A 13 -7.05 0.38 15.10
N LYS A 14 -5.98 0.52 15.89
CA LYS A 14 -5.03 1.65 15.81
C LYS A 14 -4.31 1.69 14.47
N LEU A 15 -3.92 0.55 13.92
CA LEU A 15 -3.29 0.47 12.60
C LEU A 15 -4.30 0.82 11.51
N LYS A 16 -5.52 0.27 11.58
CA LYS A 16 -6.61 0.59 10.64
C LYS A 16 -6.92 2.09 10.62
N LEU A 17 -6.97 2.73 11.78
CA LEU A 17 -7.18 4.19 11.88
C LEU A 17 -6.05 4.97 11.20
N ARG A 18 -4.78 4.61 11.46
CA ARG A 18 -3.63 5.26 10.83
C ARG A 18 -3.64 5.14 9.31
N VAL A 19 -3.98 3.95 8.79
CA VAL A 19 -4.11 3.73 7.34
C VAL A 19 -5.26 4.58 6.76
N THR A 20 -6.39 4.64 7.47
CA THR A 20 -7.53 5.49 7.06
C THR A 20 -7.12 6.95 6.95
N GLN A 21 -6.41 7.48 7.95
CA GLN A 21 -5.90 8.86 7.94
C GLN A 21 -4.95 9.11 6.78
N ALA A 22 -4.03 8.18 6.51
CA ALA A 22 -3.08 8.29 5.39
C ALA A 22 -3.78 8.28 4.03
N CYS A 23 -4.82 7.46 3.85
CA CYS A 23 -5.64 7.45 2.63
C CYS A 23 -6.38 8.78 2.43
N THR A 24 -6.95 9.34 3.51
CA THR A 24 -7.61 10.64 3.47
C THR A 24 -6.64 11.75 3.08
N GLU A 25 -5.45 11.77 3.70
CA GLU A 25 -4.41 12.76 3.41
C GLU A 25 -3.91 12.64 1.96
N PHE A 26 -3.64 11.42 1.49
CA PHE A 26 -3.29 11.16 0.09
C PHE A 26 -4.31 11.75 -0.88
N CYS A 27 -5.61 11.51 -0.65
CA CYS A 27 -6.65 12.05 -1.53
C CYS A 27 -6.72 13.58 -1.47
N ALA A 28 -6.59 14.15 -0.27
CA ALA A 28 -6.69 15.59 -0.05
C ALA A 28 -5.49 16.36 -0.64
N VAL A 29 -4.27 15.86 -0.42
CA VAL A 29 -3.03 16.52 -0.85
C VAL A 29 -2.82 16.38 -2.36
N ASP A 30 -3.08 15.20 -2.92
CA ASP A 30 -2.84 14.92 -4.35
C ASP A 30 -4.06 15.23 -5.23
N GLY A 31 -5.16 15.73 -4.65
CA GLY A 31 -6.40 16.04 -5.37
C GLY A 31 -7.01 14.81 -6.05
N ARG A 32 -6.96 13.66 -5.39
CA ARG A 32 -7.51 12.40 -5.92
C ARG A 32 -8.94 12.18 -5.46
N ALA A 33 -9.73 11.52 -6.30
CA ALA A 33 -11.05 11.04 -5.92
C ALA A 33 -10.92 9.94 -4.85
N PHE A 34 -11.85 9.90 -3.88
CA PHE A 34 -11.77 8.99 -2.74
C PHE A 34 -11.96 7.51 -3.11
N ASP A 35 -12.65 7.24 -4.21
CA ASP A 35 -12.87 5.90 -4.75
C ASP A 35 -11.57 5.25 -5.28
N VAL A 36 -10.53 6.03 -5.59
CA VAL A 36 -9.23 5.52 -6.07
C VAL A 36 -8.62 4.47 -5.14
N ILE A 37 -8.88 4.56 -3.82
CA ILE A 37 -8.34 3.61 -2.84
C ILE A 37 -9.02 2.24 -2.92
N THR A 38 -10.19 2.18 -3.57
CA THR A 38 -10.95 0.95 -3.79
C THR A 38 -10.62 0.30 -5.14
N ASP A 39 -10.01 1.04 -6.07
CA ASP A 39 -9.63 0.54 -7.38
C ASP A 39 -8.56 -0.55 -7.31
N ASP A 40 -8.67 -1.55 -8.19
CA ASP A 40 -7.74 -2.69 -8.27
C ASP A 40 -6.29 -2.22 -8.45
N GLY A 41 -6.06 -1.16 -9.22
CA GLY A 41 -4.72 -0.61 -9.44
C GLY A 41 -4.05 -0.15 -8.14
N PHE A 42 -4.78 0.55 -7.28
CA PHE A 42 -4.28 1.01 -5.99
C PHE A 42 -4.09 -0.14 -5.02
N GLN A 43 -5.04 -1.07 -4.93
CA GLN A 43 -4.93 -2.24 -4.05
C GLN A 43 -3.73 -3.14 -4.44
N ASN A 44 -3.52 -3.35 -5.75
CA ASN A 44 -2.39 -4.12 -6.25
C ASN A 44 -1.05 -3.43 -5.95
N LEU A 45 -0.97 -2.11 -6.13
CA LEU A 45 0.21 -1.33 -5.74
C LEU A 45 0.49 -1.47 -4.23
N ALA A 46 -0.53 -1.29 -3.39
CA ALA A 46 -0.40 -1.42 -1.94
C ALA A 46 0.14 -2.80 -1.54
N LYS A 47 -0.38 -3.87 -2.16
CA LYS A 47 0.11 -5.24 -1.94
C LYS A 47 1.60 -5.38 -2.27
N VAL A 48 2.05 -4.88 -3.43
CA VAL A 48 3.45 -4.92 -3.83
C VAL A 48 4.34 -4.16 -2.85
N LEU A 49 3.90 -2.98 -2.36
CA LEU A 49 4.65 -2.20 -1.39
C LEU A 49 4.78 -2.91 -0.04
N PHE A 50 3.72 -3.58 0.43
CA PHE A 50 3.77 -4.40 1.64
C PHE A 50 4.72 -5.59 1.48
N ASP A 51 4.66 -6.30 0.36
CA ASP A 51 5.56 -7.43 0.07
C ASP A 51 7.02 -6.97 0.00
N ALA A 52 7.30 -5.84 -0.68
CA ALA A 52 8.63 -5.24 -0.71
C ALA A 52 9.13 -4.87 0.70
N GLY A 53 8.28 -4.25 1.53
CA GLY A 53 8.61 -3.92 2.92
C GLY A 53 8.94 -5.15 3.76
N ARG A 54 8.22 -6.26 3.56
CA ARG A 54 8.51 -7.55 4.22
C ARG A 54 9.84 -8.16 3.76
N SER A 55 10.17 -8.05 2.47
CA SER A 55 11.38 -8.64 1.89
C SER A 55 12.66 -7.89 2.28
N LEU A 56 12.59 -6.59 2.55
CA LEU A 56 13.77 -5.77 2.75
C LEU A 56 14.41 -5.91 4.14
N TYR A 57 13.74 -6.52 5.14
CA TYR A 57 14.24 -6.74 6.52
C TYR A 57 15.00 -5.54 7.15
N LYS A 58 14.71 -4.31 6.70
CA LYS A 58 15.33 -3.07 7.19
C LYS A 58 14.31 -2.29 8.01
N SER A 59 14.76 -1.73 9.14
CA SER A 59 13.94 -0.92 10.04
C SER A 59 13.56 0.45 9.47
N SER A 60 14.29 0.92 8.46
CA SER A 60 14.03 2.18 7.76
C SER A 60 14.44 2.04 6.30
N ILE A 61 13.55 2.47 5.42
CA ILE A 61 13.77 2.55 3.97
C ILE A 61 13.41 3.97 3.56
N GLU A 62 14.27 4.61 2.78
CA GLU A 62 13.92 5.86 2.15
C GLU A 62 12.94 5.59 1.01
N ILE A 63 11.67 6.02 1.16
CA ILE A 63 10.60 5.73 0.20
C ILE A 63 10.93 6.23 -1.22
N LYS A 64 11.72 7.31 -1.33
CA LYS A 64 12.18 7.86 -2.62
C LYS A 64 13.13 6.92 -3.38
N GLU A 65 13.83 6.03 -2.69
CA GLU A 65 14.68 5.02 -3.33
C GLU A 65 13.86 3.83 -3.83
N LEU A 66 12.73 3.54 -3.18
CA LEU A 66 11.83 2.44 -3.57
C LEU A 66 10.90 2.84 -4.72
N LEU A 67 10.33 4.05 -4.67
CA LEU A 67 9.36 4.50 -5.66
C LEU A 67 10.06 5.00 -6.94
N PRO A 68 9.63 4.56 -8.13
CA PRO A 68 10.21 5.02 -9.37
C PRO A 68 9.84 6.48 -9.65
N HIS A 69 10.76 7.21 -10.29
CA HIS A 69 10.46 8.54 -10.81
C HIS A 69 9.39 8.46 -11.92
N SER A 70 8.58 9.51 -12.07
CA SER A 70 7.47 9.58 -13.03
C SER A 70 7.90 9.32 -14.48
N THR A 71 9.11 9.77 -14.85
CA THR A 71 9.71 9.52 -16.17
C THR A 71 9.99 8.04 -16.43
N THR A 72 10.35 7.27 -15.40
CA THR A 72 10.56 5.82 -15.51
C THR A 72 9.25 5.11 -15.75
N VAL A 73 8.20 5.48 -15.03
CA VAL A 73 6.85 4.91 -15.21
C VAL A 73 6.33 5.20 -16.61
N ARG A 74 6.44 6.45 -17.09
CA ARG A 74 6.00 6.84 -18.43
C ARG A 74 6.66 6.04 -19.56
N LYS A 75 7.91 5.60 -19.40
CA LYS A 75 8.62 4.80 -20.42
C LYS A 75 8.18 3.33 -20.47
N LYS A 76 7.45 2.88 -19.45
CA LYS A 76 7.04 1.47 -19.27
C LYS A 76 5.57 1.24 -19.63
N HIS A 77 4.82 2.30 -19.87
CA HIS A 77 3.46 2.32 -20.37
C HIS A 77 3.49 2.78 -21.83
#